data_AF-A0A8J3HCN3-F1
#
_entry.id   AF-A0A8J3HCN3-F1
#
_cell.length_a   1.000
_cell.length_b   1.000
_cell.length_c   1.000
_cell.angle_alpha   90.00
_cell.angle_beta   90.00
_cell.angle_gamma   90.00
#
_symmetry.space_group_name_H-M   'P 1'
#
loop_
_entity.id
_entity.type
_entity.pdbx_description
1 polymer ?
#
loop_
_entity_poly.entity_id
_entity_poly.type
_entity_poly.pdbx_seq_one_letter_code
_entity_poly.pdbx_strand_id
1 'polypeptide(L)'
;MQAEQLAGFAWTFDVVHPDPDRRQAALETERMYQEEWSRLSSQARIVHQRVGEHDQLSAAMRDAYDLMFAAPVWHYMTSGAPAERLAPFARHAVLYLRWETEFPDEWAEHGRSWTAKRLILRALAQHGPTLDTHGDLLALVDAAVRREHRCEDLGYVKVARTLHEPSVRWLIEAALGDPDPLVGLRAGYLAWALDHPHAPVTPATWRAWLRG
;
A
#
# COMPACT_ATOMS: atom_id res chain seq x y z
N MET A 1 -5.35 1.14 -17.63
CA MET A 1 -4.10 0.39 -17.75
C MET A 1 -4.42 -1.10 -17.92
N GLN A 2 -3.67 -1.78 -18.79
CA GLN A 2 -3.78 -3.22 -19.05
C GLN A 2 -2.59 -3.96 -18.42
N ALA A 3 -2.73 -5.26 -18.16
CA ALA A 3 -1.67 -6.07 -17.53
C ALA A 3 -0.36 -6.09 -18.35
N GLU A 4 -0.44 -5.99 -19.68
CA GLU A 4 0.72 -5.94 -20.57
C GLU A 4 1.60 -4.70 -20.33
N GLN A 5 1.00 -3.60 -19.89
CA GLN A 5 1.72 -2.37 -19.55
C GLN A 5 2.54 -2.52 -18.26
N LEU A 6 2.27 -3.56 -17.43
CA LEU A 6 3.01 -3.82 -16.19
C LEU A 6 4.45 -4.26 -16.41
N ALA A 7 4.83 -4.69 -17.62
CA ALA A 7 6.21 -5.02 -17.94
C ALA A 7 7.15 -3.80 -17.76
N GLY A 8 6.65 -2.59 -18.06
CA GLY A 8 7.37 -1.33 -17.84
C GLY A 8 7.60 -0.97 -16.37
N PHE A 9 6.95 -1.69 -15.44
CA PHE A 9 7.05 -1.46 -13.99
C PHE A 9 7.91 -2.52 -13.27
N ALA A 10 8.67 -3.35 -14.00
CA ALA A 10 9.54 -4.35 -13.38
C ALA A 10 10.52 -3.72 -12.35
N TRP A 11 10.99 -2.50 -12.62
CA TRP A 11 11.87 -1.75 -11.72
C TRP A 11 11.24 -1.48 -10.34
N THR A 12 9.91 -1.43 -10.24
CA THR A 12 9.22 -1.11 -8.98
C THR A 12 9.35 -2.20 -7.92
N PHE A 13 9.66 -3.43 -8.32
CA PHE A 13 9.94 -4.52 -7.39
C PHE A 13 11.26 -4.30 -6.65
N ASP A 14 12.16 -3.52 -7.25
CA ASP A 14 13.47 -3.29 -6.66
C ASP A 14 13.43 -2.24 -5.54
N VAL A 15 12.32 -1.52 -5.32
CA VAL A 15 12.19 -0.55 -4.20
C VAL A 15 12.22 -1.19 -2.81
N VAL A 16 12.03 -2.51 -2.73
CA VAL A 16 12.14 -3.29 -1.48
C VAL A 16 13.23 -4.37 -1.56
N HIS A 17 14.12 -4.27 -2.55
CA HIS A 17 15.17 -5.27 -2.74
C HIS A 17 16.20 -5.18 -1.58
N PRO A 18 16.75 -6.29 -1.05
CA PRO A 18 17.72 -6.23 0.04
C PRO A 18 19.04 -5.53 -0.33
N ASP A 19 19.46 -5.65 -1.60
CA ASP A 19 20.62 -4.91 -2.15
C ASP A 19 20.33 -3.40 -2.26
N PRO A 20 21.06 -2.54 -1.52
CA PRO A 20 20.86 -1.10 -1.55
C PRO A 20 21.13 -0.47 -2.92
N ASP A 21 22.05 -1.00 -3.73
CA ASP A 21 22.36 -0.41 -5.04
C ASP A 21 21.18 -0.60 -6.01
N ARG A 22 20.52 -1.76 -5.95
CA ARG A 22 19.29 -2.03 -6.72
C ARG A 22 18.14 -1.16 -6.26
N ARG A 23 17.96 -0.97 -4.94
CA ARG A 23 16.94 -0.04 -4.43
C ARG A 23 17.22 1.37 -4.92
N GLN A 24 18.45 1.84 -4.79
CA GLN A 24 18.83 3.17 -5.22
C GLN A 24 18.53 3.40 -6.71
N ALA A 25 18.88 2.45 -7.59
CA ALA A 25 18.55 2.55 -9.01
C ALA A 25 17.03 2.64 -9.28
N ALA A 26 16.22 1.90 -8.53
CA ALA A 26 14.76 1.97 -8.62
C ALA A 26 14.22 3.34 -8.13
N LEU A 27 14.76 3.86 -7.02
CA LEU A 27 14.39 5.16 -6.47
C LEU A 27 14.79 6.32 -7.40
N GLU A 28 15.94 6.20 -8.07
CA GLU A 28 16.38 7.16 -9.09
C GLU A 28 15.48 7.15 -10.33
N THR A 29 15.03 5.97 -10.73
CA THR A 29 14.04 5.80 -11.80
C THR A 29 12.72 6.49 -11.43
N GLU A 30 12.19 6.27 -10.23
CA GLU A 30 10.99 6.96 -9.74
C GLU A 30 11.19 8.47 -9.68
N ARG A 31 12.34 8.93 -9.16
CA ARG A 31 12.66 10.36 -9.05
C ARG A 31 12.68 11.02 -10.43
N MET A 32 13.26 10.39 -11.44
CA MET A 32 13.26 10.89 -12.81
C MET A 32 11.83 11.11 -13.34
N TYR A 33 10.91 10.17 -13.11
CA TYR A 33 9.51 10.33 -13.52
C TYR A 33 8.78 11.41 -12.72
N GLN A 34 9.02 11.52 -11.41
CA GLN A 34 8.47 12.56 -10.56
C GLN A 34 8.95 13.97 -10.96
N GLU A 35 10.23 14.11 -11.30
CA GLU A 35 10.84 15.37 -11.78
C GLU A 35 10.23 15.79 -13.12
N GLU A 36 10.10 14.85 -14.07
CA GLU A 36 9.48 15.13 -15.36
C GLU A 36 8.01 15.56 -15.22
N TRP A 37 7.23 14.84 -14.39
CA TRP A 37 5.86 15.22 -14.08
C TRP A 37 5.79 16.62 -13.42
N SER A 38 6.69 16.91 -12.49
CA SER A 38 6.76 18.20 -11.78
C SER A 38 7.13 19.35 -12.73
N ARG A 39 8.05 19.10 -13.67
CA ARG A 39 8.43 20.05 -14.73
C ARG A 39 7.24 20.37 -15.63
N LEU A 40 6.55 19.33 -16.12
CA LEU A 40 5.37 19.48 -16.97
C LEU A 40 4.21 20.17 -16.24
N SER A 41 3.97 19.81 -14.98
CA SER A 41 2.97 20.45 -14.10
C SER A 41 3.25 21.94 -13.91
N SER A 42 4.51 22.31 -13.71
CA SER A 42 4.94 23.70 -13.58
C SER A 42 4.73 24.48 -14.88
N GLN A 43 5.05 23.89 -16.03
CA GLN A 43 4.78 24.50 -17.35
C GLN A 43 3.28 24.70 -17.59
N ALA A 44 2.45 23.70 -17.26
CA ALA A 44 1.00 23.78 -17.44
C ALA A 44 0.36 24.94 -16.65
N ARG A 45 0.88 25.26 -15.45
CA ARG A 45 0.42 26.40 -14.66
C ARG A 45 0.70 27.76 -15.32
N ILE A 46 1.79 27.86 -16.08
CA ILE A 46 2.18 29.11 -16.76
C ILE A 46 1.35 29.30 -18.04
N VAL A 47 1.03 28.22 -18.75
CA VAL A 47 0.46 28.24 -20.11
C VAL A 47 -1.09 28.25 -20.13
N HIS A 48 -1.74 28.46 -18.98
CA HIS A 48 -3.19 28.28 -18.79
C HIS A 48 -4.11 29.13 -19.72
N GLN A 49 -3.55 30.07 -20.50
CA GLN A 49 -4.29 30.94 -21.42
C GLN A 49 -4.40 30.43 -22.87
N ARG A 50 -3.77 29.29 -23.24
CA ARG A 50 -3.80 28.75 -24.62
C ARG A 50 -4.31 27.30 -24.65
N VAL A 51 -5.53 27.10 -25.16
CA VAL A 51 -6.26 25.82 -25.12
C VAL A 51 -5.48 24.65 -25.71
N GLY A 52 -4.88 24.79 -26.91
CA GLY A 52 -4.15 23.69 -27.55
C GLY A 52 -2.82 23.31 -26.89
N GLU A 53 -2.09 24.28 -26.33
CA GLU A 53 -0.86 24.03 -25.57
C GLU A 53 -1.17 23.39 -24.21
N HIS A 54 -2.30 23.75 -23.60
CA HIS A 54 -2.77 23.14 -22.36
C HIS A 54 -3.15 21.66 -22.52
N ASP A 55 -3.79 21.29 -23.63
CA ASP A 55 -4.16 19.90 -23.91
C ASP A 55 -2.94 19.01 -24.13
N GLN A 56 -1.93 19.50 -24.86
CA GLN A 56 -0.66 18.79 -25.08
C GLN A 56 0.10 18.59 -23.77
N LEU A 57 0.20 19.63 -22.94
CA LEU A 57 0.84 19.53 -21.63
C LEU A 57 0.09 18.58 -20.71
N SER A 58 -1.24 18.60 -20.73
CA SER A 58 -2.06 17.67 -19.95
C SER A 58 -1.88 16.22 -20.39
N ALA A 59 -1.71 15.97 -21.70
CA ALA A 59 -1.39 14.66 -22.21
C ALA A 59 0.01 14.19 -21.76
N ALA A 60 1.03 15.03 -21.93
CA ALA A 60 2.39 14.70 -21.48
C ALA A 60 2.46 14.45 -19.97
N MET A 61 1.71 15.22 -19.16
CA MET A 61 1.61 14.98 -17.72
C MET A 61 1.00 13.62 -17.40
N ARG A 62 -0.02 13.18 -18.15
CA ARG A 62 -0.60 11.83 -17.98
C ARG A 62 0.40 10.76 -18.37
N ASP A 63 1.11 10.93 -19.48
CA ASP A 63 2.11 9.97 -19.94
C ASP A 63 3.26 9.82 -18.93
N ALA A 64 3.75 10.93 -18.37
CA ALA A 64 4.75 10.90 -17.30
C ALA A 64 4.21 10.21 -16.04
N TYR A 65 2.96 10.51 -15.65
CA TYR A 65 2.32 9.86 -14.52
C TYR A 65 2.18 8.34 -14.71
N ASP A 66 1.81 7.91 -15.91
CA ASP A 66 1.62 6.51 -16.30
C ASP A 66 2.93 5.69 -16.32
N LEU A 67 4.08 6.29 -15.98
CA LEU A 67 5.36 5.62 -15.78
C LEU A 67 5.80 5.56 -14.32
N MET A 68 5.18 6.36 -13.44
CA MET A 68 5.52 6.45 -12.02
C MET A 68 5.03 5.22 -11.24
N PHE A 69 5.71 4.86 -10.16
CA PHE A 69 5.29 3.78 -9.25
C PHE A 69 3.82 3.94 -8.79
N ALA A 70 3.37 5.19 -8.64
CA ALA A 70 2.00 5.49 -8.24
C ALA A 70 0.93 5.01 -9.25
N ALA A 71 1.23 4.88 -10.54
CA ALA A 71 0.26 4.52 -11.56
C ALA A 71 -0.39 3.14 -11.36
N PRO A 72 0.35 2.02 -11.24
CA PRO A 72 -0.25 0.70 -10.99
C PRO A 72 -1.00 0.64 -9.67
N VAL A 73 -0.52 1.37 -8.66
CA VAL A 73 -1.17 1.47 -7.36
C VAL A 73 -2.49 2.25 -7.47
N TRP A 74 -2.52 3.37 -8.20
CA TRP A 74 -3.76 4.13 -8.40
C TRP A 74 -4.78 3.36 -9.21
N HIS A 75 -4.33 2.65 -10.24
CA HIS A 75 -5.21 1.79 -11.01
C HIS A 75 -5.85 0.72 -10.13
N TYR A 76 -5.07 0.07 -9.26
CA TYR A 76 -5.59 -0.90 -8.29
C TYR A 76 -6.68 -0.31 -7.38
N MET A 77 -6.45 0.90 -6.86
CA MET A 77 -7.34 1.53 -5.87
C MET A 77 -8.61 2.17 -6.44
N THR A 78 -8.58 2.61 -7.70
CA THR A 78 -9.64 3.46 -8.29
C THR A 78 -10.40 2.80 -9.43
N SER A 79 -9.87 1.69 -9.97
CA SER A 79 -10.54 0.94 -11.02
C SER A 79 -11.77 0.24 -10.47
N GLY A 80 -12.90 0.35 -11.18
CA GLY A 80 -14.10 -0.45 -10.93
C GLY A 80 -14.04 -1.85 -11.56
N ALA A 81 -12.86 -2.31 -11.99
CA ALA A 81 -12.70 -3.60 -12.64
C ALA A 81 -12.90 -4.77 -11.67
N PRO A 82 -13.31 -5.96 -12.17
CA PRO A 82 -13.36 -7.18 -11.37
C PRO A 82 -12.00 -7.56 -10.77
N ALA A 83 -12.02 -8.27 -9.63
CA ALA A 83 -10.83 -8.62 -8.87
C ALA A 83 -9.78 -9.38 -9.70
N GLU A 84 -10.22 -10.24 -10.62
CA GLU A 84 -9.34 -11.03 -11.51
C GLU A 84 -8.49 -10.12 -12.40
N ARG A 85 -9.05 -8.99 -12.84
CA ARG A 85 -8.31 -8.01 -13.65
C ARG A 85 -7.37 -7.14 -12.81
N LEU A 86 -7.69 -6.97 -11.52
CA LEU A 86 -6.89 -6.17 -10.59
C LEU A 86 -5.76 -6.96 -9.94
N ALA A 87 -5.82 -8.30 -9.98
CA ALA A 87 -4.84 -9.18 -9.35
C ALA A 87 -3.37 -8.85 -9.72
N PRO A 88 -3.02 -8.56 -10.99
CA PRO A 88 -1.66 -8.17 -11.35
C PRO A 88 -1.20 -6.82 -10.75
N PHE A 89 -2.13 -5.94 -10.40
CA PHE A 89 -1.83 -4.63 -9.83
C PHE A 89 -1.71 -4.68 -8.30
N ALA A 90 -2.37 -5.65 -7.65
CA ALA A 90 -2.33 -5.86 -6.21
C ALA A 90 -0.89 -5.99 -5.68
N ARG A 91 0.01 -6.63 -6.44
CA ARG A 91 1.44 -6.75 -6.09
C ARG A 91 2.13 -5.40 -5.88
N HIS A 92 1.81 -4.39 -6.70
CA HIS A 92 2.40 -3.04 -6.56
C HIS A 92 1.84 -2.33 -5.33
N ALA A 93 0.57 -2.54 -5.02
CA ALA A 93 -0.04 -2.02 -3.81
C ALA A 93 0.59 -2.65 -2.55
N VAL A 94 0.90 -3.94 -2.58
CA VAL A 94 1.62 -4.64 -1.51
C VAL A 94 3.08 -4.18 -1.41
N LEU A 95 3.79 -4.02 -2.54
CA LEU A 95 5.14 -3.46 -2.56
C LEU A 95 5.20 -2.07 -1.91
N TYR A 96 4.20 -1.21 -2.14
CA TYR A 96 4.13 0.09 -1.50
C TYR A 96 4.06 -0.02 0.04
N LEU A 97 3.28 -0.96 0.57
CA LEU A 97 3.17 -1.18 2.01
C LEU A 97 4.43 -1.83 2.60
N ARG A 98 5.06 -2.73 1.84
CA ARG A 98 6.35 -3.33 2.20
C ARG A 98 7.44 -2.28 2.26
N TRP A 99 7.49 -1.37 1.29
CA TRP A 99 8.45 -0.28 1.29
C TRP A 99 8.31 0.61 2.54
N GLU A 100 7.08 0.97 2.93
CA GLU A 100 6.82 1.70 4.18
C GLU A 100 7.26 0.95 5.44
N THR A 101 7.21 -0.38 5.41
CA THR A 101 7.49 -1.23 6.57
C THR A 101 8.99 -1.55 6.69
N GLU A 102 9.64 -1.88 5.57
CA GLU A 102 11.01 -2.37 5.50
C GLU A 102 12.04 -1.23 5.39
N PHE A 103 11.69 -0.15 4.68
CA PHE A 103 12.58 0.99 4.45
C PHE A 103 11.85 2.33 4.70
N PRO A 104 11.44 2.60 5.94
CA PRO A 104 10.57 3.74 6.27
C PRO A 104 11.18 5.11 5.92
N ASP A 105 12.50 5.26 5.99
CA ASP A 105 13.19 6.51 5.65
C ASP A 105 13.18 6.77 4.13
N GLU A 106 13.52 5.75 3.33
CA GLU A 106 13.46 5.81 1.85
C GLU A 106 12.00 6.07 1.39
N TRP A 107 11.03 5.40 2.02
CA TRP A 107 9.62 5.66 1.77
C TRP A 107 9.21 7.07 2.16
N ALA A 108 9.68 7.58 3.31
CA ALA A 108 9.36 8.92 3.79
C ALA A 108 9.85 10.02 2.83
N GLU A 109 11.00 9.79 2.19
CA GLU A 109 11.63 10.71 1.24
C GLU A 109 10.97 10.67 -0.13
N HIS A 110 10.73 9.48 -0.69
CA HIS A 110 10.41 9.33 -2.12
C HIS A 110 8.96 8.95 -2.42
N GLY A 111 8.28 8.26 -1.50
CA GLY A 111 6.99 7.61 -1.76
C GLY A 111 5.85 8.03 -0.83
N ARG A 112 6.14 8.85 0.19
CA ARG A 112 5.24 9.06 1.32
C ARG A 112 3.88 9.63 0.93
N SER A 113 2.85 8.80 1.07
CA SER A 113 1.45 9.22 1.04
C SER A 113 0.60 8.39 2.01
N TRP A 114 0.20 9.02 3.11
CA TRP A 114 -0.74 8.43 4.10
C TRP A 114 -2.11 8.16 3.48
N THR A 115 -2.56 9.05 2.59
CA THR A 115 -3.80 8.85 1.84
C THR A 115 -3.71 7.62 0.95
N ALA A 116 -2.59 7.41 0.25
CA ALA A 116 -2.37 6.20 -0.55
C ALA A 116 -2.38 4.95 0.33
N LYS A 117 -1.62 4.91 1.43
CA LYS A 117 -1.63 3.79 2.39
C LYS A 117 -3.05 3.40 2.81
N ARG A 118 -3.86 4.38 3.21
CA ARG A 118 -5.25 4.16 3.65
C ARG A 118 -6.13 3.59 2.52
N LEU A 119 -5.98 4.08 1.30
CA LEU A 119 -6.77 3.63 0.16
C LEU A 119 -6.32 2.25 -0.33
N ILE A 120 -5.01 1.95 -0.28
CA ILE A 120 -4.45 0.63 -0.57
C ILE A 120 -5.04 -0.41 0.41
N LEU A 121 -4.96 -0.14 1.71
CA LEU A 121 -5.49 -1.06 2.74
C LEU A 121 -7.00 -1.30 2.57
N ARG A 122 -7.74 -0.27 2.15
CA ARG A 122 -9.17 -0.42 1.83
C ARG A 122 -9.40 -1.32 0.61
N ALA A 123 -8.65 -1.09 -0.47
CA ALA A 123 -8.77 -1.89 -1.69
C ALA A 123 -8.38 -3.36 -1.44
N LEU A 124 -7.29 -3.62 -0.71
CA LEU A 124 -6.89 -4.97 -0.28
C LEU A 124 -7.96 -5.65 0.59
N ALA A 125 -8.58 -4.93 1.53
CA ALA A 125 -9.67 -5.47 2.32
C ALA A 125 -10.96 -5.72 1.52
N GLN A 126 -11.15 -5.05 0.39
CA GLN A 126 -12.30 -5.23 -0.50
C GLN A 126 -12.11 -6.40 -1.46
N HIS A 127 -10.92 -6.51 -2.07
CA HIS A 127 -10.63 -7.51 -3.10
C HIS A 127 -10.08 -8.82 -2.54
N GLY A 128 -9.54 -8.80 -1.32
CA GLY A 128 -8.89 -9.95 -0.72
C GLY A 128 -7.48 -10.20 -1.26
N PRO A 129 -6.77 -11.20 -0.70
CA PRO A 129 -5.46 -11.59 -1.19
C PRO A 129 -5.55 -12.25 -2.57
N THR A 130 -4.46 -12.14 -3.33
CA THR A 130 -4.19 -13.01 -4.48
C THR A 130 -3.20 -14.09 -4.07
N LEU A 131 -3.03 -15.14 -4.88
CA LEU A 131 -2.01 -16.18 -4.61
C LEU A 131 -0.61 -15.57 -4.43
N ASP A 132 -0.26 -14.57 -5.25
CA ASP A 132 1.06 -13.93 -5.23
C ASP A 132 1.25 -12.94 -4.07
N THR A 133 0.16 -12.39 -3.52
CA THR A 133 0.24 -11.37 -2.46
C THR A 133 -0.01 -11.93 -1.06
N HIS A 134 -0.51 -13.16 -0.95
CA HIS A 134 -0.94 -13.75 0.31
C HIS A 134 0.15 -13.75 1.39
N GLY A 135 1.35 -14.25 1.07
CA GLY A 135 2.47 -14.32 2.01
C GLY A 135 2.94 -12.94 2.49
N ASP A 136 3.06 -11.99 1.57
CA ASP A 136 3.46 -10.62 1.88
C ASP A 136 2.41 -9.90 2.74
N LEU A 137 1.12 -10.14 2.50
CA LEU A 137 0.04 -9.59 3.32
C LEU A 137 0.05 -10.16 4.75
N LEU A 138 0.33 -11.45 4.92
CA LEU A 138 0.53 -12.05 6.25
C LEU A 138 1.70 -11.39 6.98
N ALA A 139 2.84 -11.22 6.30
CA ALA A 139 4.02 -10.57 6.87
C ALA A 139 3.74 -9.11 7.26
N LEU A 140 2.99 -8.38 6.44
CA LEU A 140 2.58 -7.00 6.74
C LEU A 140 1.62 -6.92 7.94
N VAL A 141 0.69 -7.87 8.09
CA VAL A 141 -0.17 -7.95 9.26
C VAL A 141 0.66 -8.22 10.52
N ASP A 142 1.63 -9.15 10.47
CA ASP A 142 2.52 -9.44 11.60
C ASP A 142 3.34 -8.19 11.98
N ALA A 143 3.98 -7.56 10.99
CA ALA A 143 4.75 -6.35 11.19
C ALA A 143 3.91 -5.23 11.81
N ALA A 144 2.66 -5.05 11.36
CA ALA A 144 1.73 -4.07 11.92
C ALA A 144 1.32 -4.38 13.37
N VAL A 145 1.19 -5.65 13.74
CA VAL A 145 0.91 -6.07 15.11
C VAL A 145 2.14 -5.84 16.00
N ARG A 146 3.36 -6.02 15.49
CA ARG A 146 4.60 -5.96 16.28
C ARG A 146 5.18 -4.55 16.41
N ARG A 147 5.04 -3.69 15.42
CA ARG A 147 5.60 -2.32 15.45
C ARG A 147 4.73 -1.32 16.21
N GLU A 148 5.33 -0.19 16.62
CA GLU A 148 4.58 0.91 17.26
C GLU A 148 3.32 1.30 16.45
N HIS A 149 2.20 1.39 17.18
CA HIS A 149 0.88 1.55 16.58
C HIS A 149 0.71 2.92 15.93
N ARG A 150 0.36 2.93 14.64
CA ARG A 150 -0.05 4.11 13.87
C ARG A 150 -1.56 4.06 13.68
N CYS A 151 -2.22 5.21 13.61
CA CYS A 151 -3.69 5.26 13.55
C CYS A 151 -4.27 4.59 12.29
N GLU A 152 -3.48 4.50 11.21
CA GLU A 152 -3.84 3.79 9.97
C GLU A 152 -3.78 2.25 10.10
N ASP A 153 -3.21 1.70 11.17
CA ASP A 153 -2.95 0.26 11.30
C ASP A 153 -4.22 -0.57 11.49
N LEU A 154 -5.32 0.08 11.83
CA LEU A 154 -6.65 -0.52 11.79
C LEU A 154 -7.03 -1.02 10.38
N GLY A 155 -6.40 -0.49 9.32
CA GLY A 155 -6.54 -1.05 7.98
C GLY A 155 -6.02 -2.48 7.87
N TYR A 156 -4.93 -2.82 8.56
CA TYR A 156 -4.37 -4.18 8.55
C TYR A 156 -5.29 -5.20 9.22
N VAL A 157 -6.07 -4.80 10.23
CA VAL A 157 -7.10 -5.68 10.82
C VAL A 157 -8.19 -6.04 9.80
N LYS A 158 -8.55 -5.11 8.90
CA LYS A 158 -9.52 -5.38 7.83
C LYS A 158 -8.94 -6.30 6.76
N VAL A 159 -7.65 -6.14 6.43
CA VAL A 159 -6.92 -7.06 5.56
C VAL A 159 -6.82 -8.44 6.18
N ALA A 160 -6.51 -8.55 7.48
CA ALA A 160 -6.42 -9.83 8.17
C ALA A 160 -7.73 -10.64 8.11
N ARG A 161 -8.90 -9.97 8.09
CA ARG A 161 -10.19 -10.62 7.90
C ARG A 161 -10.31 -11.34 6.57
N THR A 162 -9.61 -10.91 5.52
CA THR A 162 -9.71 -11.53 4.19
C THR A 162 -8.74 -12.70 4.01
N LEU A 163 -7.78 -12.87 4.91
CA LEU A 163 -6.75 -13.92 4.84
C LEU A 163 -7.25 -15.29 5.34
N HIS A 164 -8.43 -15.38 6.00
CA HIS A 164 -9.24 -16.57 6.39
C HIS A 164 -8.54 -17.89 6.82
N GLU A 165 -7.25 -17.91 7.08
CA GLU A 165 -6.46 -19.13 7.26
C GLU A 165 -5.94 -19.33 8.70
N PRO A 166 -5.59 -20.58 9.06
CA PRO A 166 -4.88 -20.88 10.30
C PRO A 166 -3.62 -20.01 10.49
N SER A 167 -2.95 -19.63 9.40
CA SER A 167 -1.74 -18.80 9.39
C SER A 167 -1.90 -17.49 10.17
N VAL A 168 -3.07 -16.83 10.06
CA VAL A 168 -3.35 -15.61 10.82
C VAL A 168 -3.50 -15.91 12.32
N ARG A 169 -4.06 -17.07 12.67
CA ARG A 169 -4.21 -17.48 14.07
C ARG A 169 -2.86 -17.81 14.72
N TRP A 170 -1.97 -18.51 14.01
CA TRP A 170 -0.60 -18.76 14.46
C TRP A 170 0.16 -17.47 14.74
N LEU A 171 0.06 -16.49 13.86
CA LEU A 171 0.64 -15.16 14.03
C LEU A 171 0.11 -14.48 15.30
N ILE A 172 -1.21 -14.49 15.49
CA ILE A 172 -1.86 -13.92 16.68
C ILE A 172 -1.37 -14.61 17.95
N GLU A 173 -1.33 -15.95 17.98
CA GLU A 173 -0.87 -16.73 19.13
C GLU A 173 0.59 -16.40 19.46
N ALA A 174 1.46 -16.30 18.45
CA ALA A 174 2.84 -15.91 18.65
C ALA A 174 2.98 -14.47 19.19
N ALA A 175 2.14 -13.54 18.72
CA ALA A 175 2.15 -12.15 19.17
C ALA A 175 1.52 -11.97 20.56
N LEU A 176 0.60 -12.83 20.98
CA LEU A 176 0.05 -12.85 22.34
C LEU A 176 1.09 -13.27 23.39
N GLY A 177 2.06 -14.11 23.00
CA GLY A 177 3.19 -14.52 23.84
C GLY A 177 4.39 -13.57 23.83
N ASP A 178 4.28 -12.41 23.14
CA ASP A 178 5.38 -11.46 23.01
C ASP A 178 5.71 -10.78 24.36
N PRO A 179 7.00 -10.56 24.69
CA PRO A 179 7.38 -9.86 25.92
C PRO A 179 6.91 -8.40 25.96
N ASP A 180 6.64 -7.75 24.82
CA ASP A 180 6.03 -6.42 24.80
C ASP A 180 4.50 -6.53 25.03
N PRO A 181 3.97 -6.06 26.17
CA PRO A 181 2.54 -6.13 26.46
C PRO A 181 1.69 -5.36 25.44
N LEU A 182 2.24 -4.34 24.76
CA LEU A 182 1.51 -3.62 23.72
C LEU A 182 1.31 -4.49 22.47
N VAL A 183 2.25 -5.39 22.14
CA VAL A 183 2.10 -6.35 21.05
C VAL A 183 0.98 -7.33 21.40
N GLY A 184 0.97 -7.85 22.62
CA GLY A 184 -0.09 -8.71 23.13
C GLY A 184 -1.48 -8.05 23.07
N LEU A 185 -1.59 -6.77 23.46
CA LEU A 185 -2.84 -6.01 23.33
C LEU A 185 -3.31 -5.87 21.87
N ARG A 186 -2.39 -5.54 20.96
CA ARG A 186 -2.69 -5.42 19.52
C ARG A 186 -3.14 -6.76 18.93
N ALA A 187 -2.46 -7.85 19.29
CA ALA A 187 -2.81 -9.21 18.89
C ALA A 187 -4.18 -9.63 19.45
N GLY A 188 -4.47 -9.30 20.72
CA GLY A 188 -5.75 -9.60 21.35
C GLY A 188 -6.93 -8.91 20.67
N TYR A 189 -6.78 -7.64 20.27
CA TYR A 189 -7.82 -6.96 19.49
C TYR A 189 -7.97 -7.56 18.10
N LEU A 190 -6.86 -7.92 17.44
CA LEU A 190 -6.91 -8.58 16.15
C LEU A 190 -7.69 -9.91 16.27
N ALA A 191 -7.40 -10.73 17.28
CA ALA A 191 -8.14 -11.95 17.58
C ALA A 191 -9.65 -11.67 17.75
N TRP A 192 -9.99 -10.72 18.62
CA TRP A 192 -11.38 -10.30 18.84
C TRP A 192 -12.05 -9.85 17.53
N ALA A 193 -11.37 -9.06 16.71
CA ALA A 193 -11.92 -8.53 15.47
C ALA A 193 -12.14 -9.62 14.40
N LEU A 194 -11.36 -10.70 14.41
CA LEU A 194 -11.58 -11.87 13.57
C LEU A 194 -12.76 -12.73 14.06
N ASP A 195 -12.93 -12.84 15.38
CA ASP A 195 -14.08 -13.57 15.98
C ASP A 195 -15.40 -12.79 15.84
N HIS A 196 -15.31 -11.48 15.61
CA HIS A 196 -16.47 -10.58 15.42
C HIS A 196 -16.43 -9.93 14.03
N PRO A 197 -16.62 -10.69 12.93
CA PRO A 197 -16.42 -10.18 11.57
C PRO A 197 -17.36 -9.03 11.19
N HIS A 198 -18.54 -8.95 11.82
CA HIS A 198 -19.51 -7.87 11.61
C HIS A 198 -19.24 -6.62 12.44
N ALA A 199 -18.37 -6.70 13.46
CA ALA A 199 -18.02 -5.54 14.25
C ALA A 199 -17.19 -4.56 13.40
N PRO A 200 -17.49 -3.25 13.45
CA PRO A 200 -16.70 -2.27 12.72
C PRO A 200 -15.28 -2.21 13.30
N VAL A 201 -14.29 -2.01 12.44
CA VAL A 201 -12.90 -1.78 12.84
C VAL A 201 -12.63 -0.28 12.76
N THR A 202 -12.67 0.39 13.91
CA THR A 202 -12.52 1.83 14.07
C THR A 202 -11.74 2.17 15.35
N PRO A 203 -11.21 3.40 15.49
CA PRO A 203 -10.60 3.84 16.74
C PRO A 203 -11.58 3.83 17.92
N ALA A 204 -12.89 3.97 17.67
CA ALA A 204 -13.91 3.92 18.72
C ALA A 204 -14.12 2.50 19.24
N THR A 205 -14.19 1.51 18.36
CA THR A 205 -14.31 0.09 18.74
C THR A 205 -13.05 -0.43 19.42
N TRP A 206 -11.87 0.00 18.98
CA TRP A 206 -10.61 -0.27 19.69
C TRP A 206 -10.65 0.26 21.14
N ARG A 207 -11.02 1.52 21.33
CA ARG A 207 -11.16 2.13 22.67
C ARG A 207 -12.26 1.51 23.51
N ALA A 208 -13.34 1.02 22.90
CA ALA A 208 -14.39 0.29 23.60
C ALA A 208 -13.84 -1.05 24.11
N TRP A 209 -13.18 -1.82 23.24
CA TRP A 209 -12.56 -3.09 23.58
C TRP A 209 -11.51 -2.96 24.70
N LEU A 210 -10.68 -1.90 24.68
CA LEU A 210 -9.72 -1.64 25.74
C LEU A 210 -10.34 -1.40 27.14
N ARG A 211 -11.64 -1.06 27.21
CA ARG A 211 -12.34 -0.76 28.48
C ARG A 211 -13.06 -1.96 29.09
N GLY A 212 -13.19 -3.08 28.37
CA GLY A 212 -14.05 -4.21 28.74
C GLY A 212 -15.46 -4.05 28.20
#